data_AF-A0A1B7N036-F1
#
_entry.id   AF-A0A1B7N036-F1
#
_cell.length_a   1.000
_cell.length_b   1.000
_cell.length_c   1.000
_cell.angle_alpha   90.00
_cell.angle_beta   90.00
_cell.angle_gamma   90.00
#
_symmetry.space_group_name_H-M   'P 1'
#
loop_
_entity.id
_entity.type
_entity.pdbx_description
1 polymer ?
#
loop_
_entity_poly.entity_id
_entity_poly.type
_entity_poly.pdbx_seq_one_letter_code
_entity_poly.pdbx_strand_id
1 'polypeptide(L)'
;MAQSASADHSLSDLFQCKWDDKDGFQCNDLFYGNNFSAHVQEAHQIIGGNKARVRCQWNHCGMELNLENLARHVKERHLGIALRCDICGRQGFSRRDTLHKHRETCSGS
;
A
#
# COMPACT_ATOMS: atom_id res chain seq x y z
N MET A 1 -18.79 -0.92 -19.73
CA MET A 1 -17.58 -0.46 -19.01
C MET A 1 -17.50 -1.27 -17.73
N ALA A 2 -16.40 -1.98 -17.51
CA ALA A 2 -16.31 -2.98 -16.45
C ALA A 2 -16.50 -2.33 -15.07
N GLN A 3 -17.45 -2.87 -14.31
CA GLN A 3 -17.76 -2.48 -12.95
C GLN A 3 -16.64 -2.97 -12.05
N SER A 4 -15.78 -2.06 -11.56
CA SER A 4 -14.82 -2.41 -10.51
C SER A 4 -15.54 -2.33 -9.16
N ALA A 5 -16.15 -3.45 -8.77
CA ALA A 5 -16.54 -3.67 -7.39
C ALA A 5 -15.28 -3.53 -6.51
N SER A 6 -15.40 -2.77 -5.42
CA SER A 6 -14.38 -2.55 -4.41
C SER A 6 -14.00 -3.87 -3.73
N ALA A 7 -12.99 -4.57 -4.29
CA ALA A 7 -12.39 -5.73 -3.69
C ALA A 7 -11.46 -5.28 -2.55
N ASP A 8 -11.71 -5.78 -1.35
CA ASP A 8 -10.85 -5.65 -0.17
C ASP A 8 -9.56 -6.44 -0.43
N HIS A 9 -8.55 -5.80 -1.03
CA HIS A 9 -7.29 -6.47 -1.35
C HIS A 9 -6.51 -6.76 -0.07
N SER A 10 -6.04 -8.00 0.05
CA SER A 10 -5.24 -8.52 1.15
C SER A 10 -3.75 -8.31 0.90
N LEU A 11 -2.95 -8.36 1.97
CA LEU A 11 -1.48 -8.35 1.88
C LEU A 11 -0.91 -9.58 1.15
N SER A 12 -1.70 -10.64 1.00
CA SER A 12 -1.31 -11.88 0.32
C SER A 12 -1.66 -11.89 -1.17
N ASP A 13 -2.34 -10.86 -1.67
CA ASP A 13 -2.65 -10.75 -3.09
C ASP A 13 -1.40 -10.38 -3.90
N LEU A 14 -1.42 -10.77 -5.18
CA LEU A 14 -0.44 -10.35 -6.18
C LEU A 14 -0.88 -9.04 -6.81
N PHE A 15 0.03 -8.07 -6.83
CA PHE A 15 -0.18 -6.75 -7.41
C PHE A 15 0.81 -6.51 -8.54
N GLN A 16 0.36 -5.80 -9.56
CA GLN A 16 1.21 -5.31 -10.63
C GLN A 16 1.80 -3.95 -10.25
N CYS A 17 3.13 -3.85 -10.25
CA CYS A 17 3.81 -2.59 -9.99
C CYS A 17 3.54 -1.58 -11.11
N LYS A 18 3.07 -0.39 -10.74
CA LYS A 18 2.89 0.74 -11.67
C LYS A 18 3.84 1.88 -11.35
N TRP A 19 5.01 1.56 -10.80
CA TRP A 19 6.07 2.53 -10.59
C TRP A 19 6.64 2.97 -11.94
N ASP A 20 6.72 4.28 -12.16
CA ASP A 20 7.36 4.89 -13.31
C ASP A 20 8.86 5.00 -13.03
N ASP A 21 9.65 4.20 -13.73
CA ASP A 21 11.11 4.25 -13.64
C ASP A 21 11.67 5.49 -14.33
N LYS A 22 12.93 5.81 -14.02
CA LYS A 22 13.71 6.95 -14.53
C LYS A 22 13.78 7.01 -16.07
N ASP A 23 13.63 5.88 -16.75
CA ASP A 23 13.64 5.77 -18.21
C ASP A 23 12.25 6.01 -18.86
N GLY A 24 11.23 6.33 -18.05
CA GLY A 24 9.86 6.59 -18.53
C GLY A 24 9.04 5.31 -18.80
N PHE A 25 9.58 4.14 -18.45
CA PHE A 25 8.87 2.87 -18.54
C PHE A 25 8.26 2.49 -17.18
N GLN A 26 7.09 1.87 -17.23
CA GLN A 26 6.46 1.30 -16.04
C GLN A 26 7.05 -0.08 -15.74
N CYS A 27 7.36 -0.31 -14.47
CA CYS A 27 7.91 -1.56 -13.95
C CYS A 27 7.12 -2.80 -14.38
N ASN A 28 5.81 -2.82 -14.12
CA ASN A 28 4.88 -3.92 -14.44
C ASN A 28 5.17 -5.29 -13.80
N ASP A 29 6.19 -5.42 -12.96
CA ASP A 29 6.46 -6.66 -12.21
C ASP A 29 5.34 -7.01 -11.23
N LEU A 30 5.19 -8.30 -10.98
CA LEU A 30 4.24 -8.82 -10.00
C LEU A 30 4.93 -9.00 -8.64
N PHE A 31 4.25 -8.58 -7.58
CA PHE A 31 4.73 -8.72 -6.21
C PHE A 31 3.59 -8.98 -5.24
N TYR A 32 3.88 -9.62 -4.11
CA TYR A 32 2.92 -9.77 -3.01
C TYR A 32 2.85 -8.51 -2.15
N GLY A 33 1.66 -8.11 -1.71
CA GLY A 33 1.47 -6.88 -0.92
C GLY A 33 2.31 -6.80 0.37
N ASN A 34 2.60 -7.93 1.02
CA ASN A 34 3.51 -8.01 2.16
C ASN A 34 4.98 -7.74 1.78
N ASN A 35 5.38 -8.03 0.55
CA ASN A 35 6.75 -7.92 0.03
C ASN A 35 7.01 -6.60 -0.72
N PHE A 36 6.06 -5.66 -0.75
CA PHE A 36 6.22 -4.36 -1.42
C PHE A 36 7.54 -3.65 -1.07
N SER A 37 7.89 -3.61 0.22
CA SER A 37 9.10 -2.91 0.68
C SER A 37 10.37 -3.55 0.13
N ALA A 38 10.41 -4.87 -0.01
CA ALA A 38 11.55 -5.57 -0.62
C ALA A 38 11.61 -5.29 -2.13
N HIS A 39 10.45 -5.42 -2.80
CA HIS A 39 10.32 -5.14 -4.23
C HIS A 39 10.86 -3.75 -4.60
N VAL A 40 10.48 -2.68 -3.90
CA VAL A 40 10.97 -1.33 -4.25
C VAL A 40 12.44 -1.09 -3.93
N GLN A 41 13.01 -1.81 -2.95
CA GLN A 41 14.44 -1.73 -2.65
C GLN A 41 15.27 -2.41 -3.74
N GLU A 42 14.83 -3.59 -4.19
CA GLU A 42 15.55 -4.38 -5.18
C GLU A 42 15.33 -3.87 -6.61
N ALA A 43 14.09 -3.57 -6.99
CA ALA A 43 13.73 -3.16 -8.36
C ALA A 43 14.00 -1.67 -8.64
N HIS A 44 13.74 -0.79 -7.66
CA HIS A 44 13.78 0.67 -7.86
C HIS A 44 14.88 1.37 -7.07
N GLN A 45 15.73 0.60 -6.37
CA GLN A 45 16.84 1.11 -5.55
C GLN A 45 16.41 2.20 -4.56
N ILE A 46 15.17 2.12 -4.05
CA ILE A 46 14.64 3.07 -3.07
C ILE A 46 15.13 2.66 -1.68
N ILE A 47 16.40 2.98 -1.42
CA ILE A 47 17.11 2.63 -0.19
C ILE A 47 17.54 3.93 0.50
N GLY A 48 17.31 4.03 1.80
CA GLY A 48 17.68 5.23 2.56
C GLY A 48 17.30 5.15 4.03
N GLY A 49 17.70 6.17 4.79
CA GLY A 49 17.29 6.31 6.19
C GLY A 49 15.79 6.55 6.32
N ASN A 50 15.23 6.26 7.50
CA ASN A 50 13.79 6.38 7.79
C ASN A 50 13.21 7.78 7.44
N LYS A 51 14.03 8.83 7.63
CA LYS A 51 13.71 10.24 7.36
C LYS A 51 14.05 10.72 5.94
N ALA A 52 14.58 9.87 5.07
CA ALA A 52 14.86 10.23 3.70
C ALA A 52 13.55 10.63 3.00
N ARG A 53 13.56 11.74 2.27
CA ARG A 53 12.41 12.16 1.46
C ARG A 53 12.45 11.40 0.15
N VAL A 54 11.32 10.81 -0.22
CA VAL A 54 11.09 10.10 -1.48
C VAL A 54 9.88 10.72 -2.18
N ARG A 55 9.93 10.76 -3.50
CA ARG A 55 8.78 11.10 -4.34
C ARG A 55 8.15 9.80 -4.84
N CYS A 56 6.86 9.63 -4.62
CA CYS A 56 6.10 8.50 -5.15
C CYS A 56 5.98 8.65 -6.67
N GLN A 57 6.58 7.72 -7.42
CA GLN A 57 6.49 7.67 -8.88
C GLN A 57 5.44 6.66 -9.35
N TRP A 58 4.49 6.26 -8.49
CA TRP A 58 3.46 5.33 -8.87
C TRP A 58 2.45 6.00 -9.80
N ASN A 59 2.41 5.61 -11.07
CA ASN A 59 1.52 6.14 -12.10
C ASN A 59 1.35 7.67 -12.00
N HIS A 60 2.48 8.39 -12.01
CA HIS A 60 2.55 9.85 -11.96
C HIS A 60 2.00 10.47 -10.67
N CYS A 61 1.98 9.74 -9.54
CA CYS A 61 1.43 10.23 -8.27
C CYS A 61 2.10 11.52 -7.77
N GLY A 62 3.43 11.59 -7.75
CA GLY A 62 4.19 12.78 -7.38
C GLY A 62 4.16 13.17 -5.90
N MET A 63 3.50 12.40 -5.02
CA MET A 63 3.45 12.71 -3.59
C MET A 63 4.86 12.60 -2.96
N GLU A 64 5.25 13.62 -2.20
CA GLU A 64 6.51 13.61 -1.45
C GLU A 64 6.26 13.20 0.00
N LEU A 65 7.00 12.21 0.48
CA LEU A 65 6.84 11.64 1.82
C LEU A 65 8.15 11.08 2.36
N ASN A 66 8.20 10.81 3.66
CA ASN A 66 9.33 10.08 4.24
C ASN A 66 9.30 8.62 3.73
N LEU A 67 10.49 8.03 3.57
CA LEU A 67 10.63 6.66 3.12
C LEU A 67 9.87 5.67 4.02
N GLU A 68 9.84 5.90 5.33
CA GLU A 68 9.04 5.10 6.29
C GLU A 68 7.54 5.07 5.95
N ASN A 69 7.02 6.14 5.34
CA ASN A 69 5.61 6.28 4.99
C ASN A 69 5.31 5.76 3.59
N LEU A 70 6.32 5.51 2.74
CA LEU A 70 6.14 5.10 1.35
C LEU A 70 5.35 3.79 1.23
N ALA A 71 5.76 2.77 1.99
CA ALA A 71 5.09 1.47 1.98
C ALA A 71 3.61 1.59 2.36
N ARG A 72 3.31 2.41 3.36
CA ARG A 72 1.94 2.64 3.80
C ARG A 72 1.14 3.38 2.72
N HIS A 73 1.69 4.48 2.22
CA HIS A 73 1.09 5.29 1.17
C HIS A 73 0.69 4.46 -0.06
N VAL A 74 1.61 3.64 -0.59
CA VAL A 74 1.33 2.82 -1.78
C VAL A 74 0.25 1.78 -1.51
N LYS A 75 0.33 1.06 -0.37
CA LYS A 75 -0.69 0.07 0.02
C LYS A 75 -2.08 0.68 0.14
N GLU A 76 -2.18 1.83 0.79
CA GLU A 76 -3.46 2.51 1.01
C GLU A 76 -4.01 3.15 -0.28
N ARG A 77 -3.15 3.81 -1.07
CA ARG A 77 -3.56 4.70 -2.17
C ARG A 77 -3.58 4.06 -3.53
N HIS A 78 -2.77 3.03 -3.74
CA HIS A 78 -2.62 2.41 -5.05
C HIS A 78 -3.07 0.97 -5.06
N LEU A 79 -2.81 0.23 -3.97
CA LEU A 79 -3.20 -1.18 -3.88
C LEU A 79 -4.59 -1.37 -3.29
N GLY A 80 -5.15 -0.34 -2.63
CA GLY A 80 -6.46 -0.44 -1.97
C GLY A 80 -6.50 -1.43 -0.81
N ILE A 81 -5.34 -1.71 -0.21
CA ILE A 81 -5.23 -2.62 0.93
C ILE A 81 -5.79 -1.91 2.15
N ALA A 82 -6.90 -2.43 2.68
CA ALA A 82 -7.51 -1.99 3.92
C ALA A 82 -7.36 -3.09 4.97
N LEU A 83 -7.26 -2.69 6.24
CA LEU A 83 -7.35 -3.61 7.34
C LEU A 83 -8.83 -3.86 7.67
N ARG A 84 -9.10 -5.09 8.09
CA ARG A 84 -10.40 -5.57 8.54
C ARG A 84 -10.36 -5.87 10.04
N CYS A 85 -11.43 -5.56 10.74
CA CYS A 85 -11.66 -6.00 12.11
C CYS A 85 -12.02 -7.48 12.15
N ASP A 86 -11.27 -8.26 12.93
CA ASP A 86 -11.51 -9.68 13.18
C ASP A 86 -12.76 -9.95 14.04
N ILE A 87 -13.24 -8.95 14.79
CA ILE A 87 -14.37 -9.09 15.73
C ILE A 87 -15.72 -8.87 15.03
N CYS A 88 -15.90 -7.74 14.32
CA CYS A 88 -17.16 -7.40 13.66
C CYS A 88 -17.11 -7.46 12.13
N GLY A 89 -15.96 -7.82 11.55
CA GLY A 89 -15.77 -7.84 10.11
C GLY A 89 -15.71 -6.46 9.43
N ARG A 90 -15.80 -5.35 10.18
CA ARG A 90 -15.74 -3.99 9.61
C ARG A 90 -14.43 -3.78 8.85
N GLN A 91 -14.54 -3.28 7.62
CA GLN A 91 -13.42 -3.02 6.71
C GLN A 91 -13.13 -1.51 6.58
N GLY A 92 -12.09 -1.17 5.83
CA GLY A 92 -11.75 0.22 5.51
C GLY A 92 -10.81 0.88 6.51
N PHE A 93 -10.15 0.10 7.38
CA PHE A 93 -9.15 0.65 8.30
C PHE A 93 -7.80 0.77 7.61
N SER A 94 -7.42 1.97 7.22
CA SER A 94 -6.13 2.18 6.52
C SER A 94 -4.91 2.14 7.47
N ARG A 95 -5.14 2.19 8.79
CA ARG A 95 -4.11 2.25 9.83
C ARG A 95 -4.34 1.23 10.93
N ARG A 96 -3.26 0.58 11.40
CA ARG A 96 -3.31 -0.34 12.55
C ARG A 96 -3.79 0.34 13.82
N ASP A 97 -3.36 1.58 14.08
CA ASP A 97 -3.80 2.34 15.26
C ASP A 97 -5.30 2.60 15.26
N THR A 98 -5.87 2.93 14.09
CA THR A 98 -7.31 3.16 13.95
C THR A 98 -8.09 1.86 14.11
N LEU A 99 -7.60 0.76 13.53
CA LEU A 99 -8.17 -0.56 13.75
C LEU A 99 -8.10 -0.95 15.23
N HIS A 100 -6.97 -0.72 15.90
CA HIS A 100 -6.80 -1.03 17.31
C HIS A 100 -7.82 -0.28 18.18
N LYS A 101 -7.93 1.05 18.00
CA LYS A 101 -8.93 1.86 18.72
C LYS A 101 -10.36 1.39 18.46
N HIS A 102 -10.65 0.97 17.23
CA HIS A 102 -11.93 0.35 16.92
C HIS A 102 -12.11 -0.97 17.68
N ARG A 103 -11.11 -1.87 17.70
CA ARG A 103 -11.19 -3.17 18.39
C ARG A 103 -11.48 -3.02 19.88
N GLU A 104 -10.88 -2.04 20.55
CA GLU A 104 -11.12 -1.71 21.97
C GLU A 104 -12.58 -1.37 22.27
N THR A 105 -13.31 -0.85 21.27
CA THR A 105 -14.73 -0.45 21.39
C THR A 105 -15.65 -1.33 20.55
N CYS A 106 -15.11 -2.43 19.99
CA CYS A 106 -15.82 -3.26 19.05
C CYS A 106 -16.69 -4.28 19.80
N SER A 107 -17.98 -3.99 19.91
CA SER A 107 -18.97 -4.98 20.30
C SER A 107 -19.35 -5.79 19.06
N GLY A 108 -18.82 -7.01 18.94
CA GLY A 108 -19.19 -7.94 17.86
C GLY A 108 -20.72 -8.08 17.79
N SER A 109 -21.29 -7.86 16.60
CA SER A 109 -22.71 -8.08 16.32
C SER A 109 -22.85 -9.19 15.29
#